data_AF-A0A4Y8RAD6-F1
#
_entry.id   AF-A0A4Y8RAD6-F1
#
_cell.length_a   1.000
_cell.length_b   1.000
_cell.length_c   1.000
_cell.angle_alpha   90.00
_cell.angle_beta   90.00
_cell.angle_gamma   90.00
#
_symmetry.space_group_name_H-M   'P 1'
#
loop_
_entity.id
_entity.type
_entity.pdbx_description
1 polymer ?
#
loop_
_entity_poly.entity_id
_entity_poly.type
_entity_poly.pdbx_seq_one_letter_code
_entity_poly.pdbx_strand_id
1 'polypeptide(L)'
;MTLSSLKISSKLAAVFAVMVVIVVGMGMVVHSRLSAIEAANNEMQHHSQIRDVSRDIRMAVSRMEAAMRAFMLTRNERYTKAIDARQTSIGESLGNLRKLAPARSAEFDAIETSIASWRKAVVDPIVAAARSPYGLSGALTRFQSEDADKAIEAAENAIDALTNAETASVAAGSNDQLSAGSSAQLALIGGIAALVLATTFSGWLLARLIATPIRSMTQTMRRLASGDKSVEVPAVGRKDEIGQMAGAVQVFKEQAIERDRLETDAETARVSEAEAKQRQADLEHAKAEDLRAFMGVVDASFDRLSSGDLTVRMAGKVAPE
;
A
#
# COMPACT_ATOMS: atom_id res chain seq x y z
N MET A 1 3.40 -13.64 24.39
CA MET A 1 2.99 -12.22 24.59
C MET A 1 1.66 -12.01 23.87
N THR A 2 0.61 -11.57 24.55
CA THR A 2 -0.69 -11.30 23.91
C THR A 2 -0.67 -9.90 23.28
N LEU A 3 -1.24 -9.74 22.08
CA LEU A 3 -1.32 -8.44 21.38
C LEU A 3 -1.97 -7.33 22.24
N SER A 4 -2.78 -7.71 23.22
CA SER A 4 -3.45 -6.78 24.14
C SER A 4 -2.50 -6.07 25.09
N SER A 5 -1.34 -6.64 25.43
CA SER A 5 -0.39 -6.06 26.41
C SER A 5 0.62 -5.08 25.80
N LEU A 6 0.61 -4.89 24.49
CA LEU A 6 1.48 -3.92 23.82
C LEU A 6 0.97 -2.50 24.01
N LYS A 7 1.91 -1.54 24.06
CA LYS A 7 1.62 -0.11 24.04
C LYS A 7 0.80 0.28 22.81
N ILE A 8 -0.08 1.27 22.94
CA ILE A 8 -0.90 1.79 21.84
C ILE A 8 -0.03 2.24 20.66
N SER A 9 1.06 2.96 20.94
CA SER A 9 2.01 3.40 19.92
C SER A 9 2.64 2.23 19.15
N SER A 10 3.01 1.15 19.85
CA SER A 10 3.54 -0.06 19.24
C SER A 10 2.51 -0.79 18.37
N LYS A 11 1.24 -0.82 18.77
CA LYS A 11 0.15 -1.41 17.97
C LYS A 11 -0.07 -0.63 16.66
N LEU A 12 -0.11 0.69 16.75
CA LEU A 12 -0.23 1.56 15.57
C LEU A 12 0.98 1.44 14.66
N ALA A 13 2.19 1.51 15.22
CA ALA A 13 3.43 1.37 14.45
C ALA A 13 3.51 0.02 13.73
N ALA A 14 3.09 -1.08 14.36
CA ALA A 14 3.05 -2.40 13.72
C ALA A 14 2.09 -2.44 12.53
N VAL A 15 0.87 -1.88 12.67
CA VAL A 15 -0.10 -1.80 11.57
C VAL A 15 0.46 -0.99 10.40
N PHE A 16 0.98 0.21 10.66
CA PHE A 16 1.55 1.05 9.61
C PHE A 16 2.78 0.41 8.96
N ALA A 17 3.64 -0.26 9.74
CA ALA A 17 4.79 -0.98 9.21
C ALA A 17 4.36 -2.09 8.24
N VAL A 18 3.33 -2.87 8.57
CA VAL A 18 2.78 -3.90 7.67
C VAL A 18 2.26 -3.28 6.38
N MET A 19 1.53 -2.16 6.46
CA MET A 19 1.03 -1.47 5.26
C MET A 19 2.17 -0.97 4.38
N VAL A 20 3.20 -0.36 4.96
CA VAL A 20 4.38 0.12 4.22
C VAL A 20 5.11 -1.05 3.56
N VAL A 21 5.30 -2.17 4.26
CA VAL A 21 5.94 -3.37 3.69
C VAL A 21 5.16 -3.90 2.50
N ILE A 22 3.83 -3.94 2.57
CA ILE A 22 2.99 -4.38 1.45
C ILE A 22 3.12 -3.40 0.26
N VAL A 23 3.04 -2.09 0.50
CA VAL A 23 3.19 -1.08 -0.57
C VAL A 23 4.57 -1.16 -1.22
N VAL A 24 5.65 -1.25 -0.44
CA VAL A 24 7.02 -1.35 -0.95
C VAL A 24 7.23 -2.66 -1.69
N GLY A 25 6.76 -3.78 -1.14
CA GLY A 25 6.84 -5.09 -1.80
C GLY A 25 6.08 -5.10 -3.12
N MET A 26 4.86 -4.55 -3.14
CA MET A 26 4.06 -4.38 -4.35
C MET A 26 4.79 -3.50 -5.38
N GLY A 27 5.34 -2.36 -4.96
CA GLY A 27 6.11 -1.46 -5.82
C GLY A 27 7.33 -2.15 -6.44
N MET A 28 8.07 -2.94 -5.65
CA MET A 28 9.22 -3.71 -6.14
C MET A 28 8.81 -4.77 -7.17
N VAL A 29 7.72 -5.51 -6.93
CA VAL A 29 7.21 -6.49 -7.89
C VAL A 29 6.77 -5.79 -9.18
N VAL A 30 5.98 -4.73 -9.10
CA VAL A 30 5.52 -3.98 -10.28
C VAL A 30 6.71 -3.43 -11.08
N HIS A 31 7.70 -2.85 -10.41
CA HIS A 31 8.91 -2.34 -11.06
C HIS A 31 9.71 -3.45 -11.76
N SER A 32 9.85 -4.62 -11.13
CA SER A 32 10.52 -5.77 -11.75
C SER A 32 9.79 -6.29 -13.00
N ARG A 33 8.45 -6.21 -13.02
CA ARG A 33 7.65 -6.61 -14.19
C ARG A 33 7.72 -5.57 -15.31
N LEU A 34 7.68 -4.28 -14.96
CA LEU A 34 7.83 -3.20 -15.94
C LEU A 34 9.21 -3.22 -16.61
N SER A 35 10.28 -3.39 -15.82
CA SER A 35 11.65 -3.49 -16.37
C SER A 35 11.84 -4.71 -17.28
N ALA A 36 11.23 -5.86 -16.95
CA ALA A 36 11.24 -7.02 -17.84
C ALA A 36 10.48 -6.77 -19.15
N ILE A 37 9.34 -6.06 -19.10
CA ILE A 37 8.57 -5.67 -20.29
C ILE A 37 9.36 -4.67 -21.14
N GLU A 38 10.03 -3.69 -20.53
CA GLU A 38 10.88 -2.73 -21.23
C GLU A 38 12.07 -3.40 -21.92
N ALA A 39 12.73 -4.35 -21.25
CA ALA A 39 13.82 -5.12 -21.84
C ALA A 39 13.34 -5.93 -23.06
N ALA A 40 12.23 -6.66 -22.92
CA ALA A 40 11.63 -7.43 -24.02
C ALA A 40 11.19 -6.53 -25.18
N ASN A 41 10.65 -5.34 -24.88
CA ASN A 41 10.30 -4.35 -25.89
C ASN A 41 11.52 -3.84 -26.66
N ASN A 42 12.61 -3.54 -25.97
CA ASN A 42 13.84 -3.05 -26.60
C ASN A 42 14.43 -4.14 -27.53
N GLU A 43 14.41 -5.40 -27.10
CA GLU A 43 14.85 -6.54 -27.90
C GLU A 43 13.95 -6.74 -29.13
N MET A 44 12.63 -6.71 -28.95
CA MET A 44 11.67 -6.80 -30.07
C MET A 44 11.80 -5.63 -31.04
N GLN A 45 12.09 -4.42 -30.53
CA GLN A 45 12.36 -3.25 -31.37
C GLN A 45 13.64 -3.44 -32.18
N HIS A 46 14.68 -4.01 -31.58
CA HIS A 46 15.92 -4.33 -32.28
C HIS A 46 15.69 -5.29 -33.45
N HIS A 47 14.99 -6.41 -33.20
CA HIS A 47 14.67 -7.39 -34.23
C HIS A 47 13.76 -6.80 -35.32
N SER A 48 12.76 -6.01 -34.95
CA SER A 48 11.86 -5.39 -35.92
C SER A 48 12.58 -4.38 -36.83
N GLN A 49 13.53 -3.60 -36.32
CA GLN A 49 14.35 -2.70 -37.13
C GLN A 49 15.21 -3.47 -38.14
N ILE A 50 15.87 -4.56 -37.74
CA ILE A 50 16.67 -5.39 -38.66
C ILE A 50 15.76 -5.97 -39.76
N ARG A 51 14.61 -6.53 -39.37
CA ARG A 51 13.62 -7.09 -40.28
C ARG A 51 13.14 -6.06 -41.32
N ASP A 52 12.79 -4.86 -40.86
CA ASP A 52 12.17 -3.85 -41.71
C ASP A 52 13.19 -3.29 -42.71
N VAL A 53 14.43 -3.02 -42.28
CA VAL A 53 15.52 -2.64 -43.19
C VAL A 53 15.86 -3.76 -44.18
N SER A 54 15.80 -5.03 -43.75
CA SER A 54 16.00 -6.18 -44.65
C SER A 54 14.91 -6.28 -45.73
N ARG A 55 13.65 -6.01 -45.37
CA ARG A 55 12.54 -5.90 -46.34
C ARG A 55 12.73 -4.73 -47.30
N ASP A 56 13.23 -3.60 -46.82
CA ASP A 56 13.55 -2.45 -47.68
C ASP A 56 14.63 -2.80 -48.69
N ILE A 57 15.67 -3.54 -48.29
CA ILE A 57 16.70 -4.06 -49.21
C ILE A 57 16.06 -5.01 -50.23
N ARG A 58 15.22 -5.96 -49.80
CA ARG A 58 14.52 -6.88 -50.72
C ARG A 58 13.71 -6.11 -51.76
N MET A 59 12.93 -5.12 -51.32
CA MET A 59 12.14 -4.27 -52.21
C MET A 59 13.02 -3.43 -53.14
N ALA A 60 14.17 -2.93 -52.67
CA ALA A 60 15.11 -2.17 -53.50
C ALA A 60 15.71 -3.05 -54.61
N VAL A 61 16.06 -4.30 -54.31
CA VAL A 61 16.52 -5.29 -55.30
C VAL A 61 15.43 -5.55 -56.35
N SER A 62 14.20 -5.85 -55.94
CA SER A 62 13.09 -6.07 -56.89
C SER A 62 12.80 -4.83 -57.75
N ARG A 63 12.93 -3.63 -57.18
CA ARG A 63 12.79 -2.36 -57.94
C ARG A 63 13.95 -2.13 -58.91
N MET A 64 15.15 -2.60 -58.58
CA MET A 64 16.30 -2.55 -59.47
C MET A 64 16.08 -3.45 -60.70
N GLU A 65 15.54 -4.65 -60.52
CA GLU A 65 15.12 -5.50 -61.64
C GLU A 65 14.05 -4.84 -62.50
N ALA A 66 13.03 -4.24 -61.86
CA ALA A 66 11.96 -3.54 -62.57
C ALA A 66 12.50 -2.35 -63.39
N ALA A 67 13.47 -1.61 -62.85
CA ALA A 67 14.14 -0.53 -63.57
C ALA A 67 14.98 -1.05 -64.75
N MET A 68 15.70 -2.16 -64.58
CA MET A 68 16.43 -2.83 -65.66
C MET A 68 15.49 -3.22 -66.80
N ARG A 69 14.38 -3.91 -66.48
CA ARG A 69 13.35 -4.30 -67.46
C ARG A 69 12.77 -3.07 -68.15
N ALA A 70 12.40 -2.03 -67.39
CA ALA A 70 11.86 -0.80 -67.96
C ALA A 70 12.87 -0.07 -68.87
N PHE A 71 14.17 -0.10 -68.54
CA PHE A 71 15.21 0.42 -69.42
C PHE A 71 15.31 -0.39 -70.72
N MET A 72 15.28 -1.72 -70.66
CA MET A 72 15.31 -2.56 -71.86
C MET A 72 14.17 -2.22 -72.83
N LEU A 73 12.97 -1.97 -72.30
CA LEU A 73 11.79 -1.65 -73.12
C LEU A 73 11.80 -0.21 -73.66
N THR A 74 12.22 0.76 -72.84
CA THR A 74 12.04 2.19 -73.15
C THR A 74 13.30 2.90 -73.60
N ARG A 75 14.48 2.34 -73.31
CA ARG A 75 15.82 2.96 -73.46
C ARG A 75 15.94 4.33 -72.79
N ASN A 76 15.10 4.61 -71.79
CA ASN A 76 15.12 5.88 -71.09
C ASN A 76 16.13 5.85 -69.93
N GLU A 77 17.18 6.67 -70.03
CA GLU A 77 18.27 6.79 -69.04
C GLU A 77 17.81 7.21 -67.62
N ARG A 78 16.54 7.56 -67.40
CA ARG A 78 16.01 7.70 -66.04
C ARG A 78 16.08 6.39 -65.25
N TYR A 79 15.96 5.25 -65.94
CA TYR A 79 15.92 3.94 -65.30
C TYR A 79 17.32 3.44 -64.94
N THR A 80 18.36 3.78 -65.71
CA THR A 80 19.75 3.50 -65.34
C THR A 80 20.16 4.32 -64.11
N LYS A 81 19.79 5.60 -64.06
CA LYS A 81 19.95 6.42 -62.85
C LYS A 81 19.20 5.85 -61.64
N ALA A 82 18.02 5.26 -61.85
CA ALA A 82 17.26 4.61 -60.79
C ALA A 82 17.96 3.34 -60.27
N ILE A 83 18.59 2.54 -61.14
CA ILE A 83 19.42 1.40 -60.76
C ILE A 83 20.58 1.88 -59.87
N ASP A 84 21.31 2.91 -60.29
CA ASP A 84 22.42 3.49 -59.53
C ASP A 84 21.98 3.97 -58.14
N ALA A 85 20.89 4.75 -58.09
CA ALA A 85 20.36 5.26 -56.83
C ALA A 85 19.91 4.13 -55.88
N ARG A 86 19.36 3.03 -56.41
CA ARG A 86 18.98 1.87 -55.60
C ARG A 86 20.18 1.11 -55.07
N GLN A 87 21.23 0.94 -55.87
CA GLN A 87 22.49 0.34 -55.39
C GLN A 87 23.06 1.14 -54.22
N THR A 88 23.10 2.48 -54.33
CA THR A 88 23.57 3.35 -53.24
C THR A 88 22.70 3.18 -51.99
N SER A 89 21.37 3.23 -52.13
CA SER A 89 20.44 3.06 -51.02
C SER A 89 20.56 1.69 -50.34
N ILE A 90 20.82 0.61 -51.10
CA ILE A 90 21.09 -0.71 -50.54
C ILE A 90 22.37 -0.68 -49.69
N GLY A 91 23.45 -0.07 -50.18
CA GLY A 91 24.70 0.09 -49.43
C GLY A 91 24.52 0.89 -48.14
N GLU A 92 23.73 1.97 -48.18
CA GLU A 92 23.38 2.75 -46.98
C GLU A 92 22.58 1.92 -45.96
N SER A 93 21.57 1.17 -46.41
CA SER A 93 20.78 0.27 -45.56
C SER A 93 21.63 -0.82 -44.91
N LEU A 94 22.55 -1.44 -45.67
CA LEU A 94 23.50 -2.43 -45.14
C LEU A 94 24.49 -1.79 -44.16
N GLY A 95 24.94 -0.56 -44.41
CA GLY A 95 25.73 0.22 -43.46
C GLY A 95 25.00 0.49 -42.14
N ASN A 96 23.69 0.77 -42.20
CA ASN A 96 22.86 0.91 -41.00
C ASN A 96 22.67 -0.43 -40.27
N LEU A 97 22.47 -1.53 -41.00
CA LEU A 97 22.40 -2.87 -40.40
C LEU A 97 23.70 -3.26 -39.70
N ARG A 98 24.87 -2.93 -40.25
CA ARG A 98 26.16 -3.17 -39.57
C ARG A 98 26.31 -2.40 -38.27
N LYS A 99 25.78 -1.18 -38.19
CA LYS A 99 25.76 -0.39 -36.94
C LYS A 99 24.79 -0.99 -35.92
N LEU A 100 23.64 -1.46 -36.40
CA LEU A 100 22.60 -2.04 -35.56
C LEU A 100 23.01 -3.41 -35.02
N ALA A 101 23.52 -4.31 -35.88
CA ALA A 101 23.93 -5.66 -35.53
C ALA A 101 25.37 -5.97 -35.98
N PRO A 102 26.40 -5.42 -35.32
CA PRO A 102 27.81 -5.62 -35.72
C PRO A 102 28.23 -7.09 -35.80
N ALA A 103 27.68 -7.93 -34.92
CA ALA A 103 27.94 -9.37 -34.88
C ALA A 103 27.54 -10.11 -36.17
N ARG A 104 26.68 -9.52 -37.00
CA ARG A 104 26.16 -10.10 -38.25
C ARG A 104 26.75 -9.44 -39.49
N SER A 105 27.81 -8.64 -39.33
CA SER A 105 28.42 -7.90 -40.44
C SER A 105 28.81 -8.81 -41.62
N ALA A 106 29.29 -10.03 -41.35
CA ALA A 106 29.63 -10.99 -42.39
C ALA A 106 28.41 -11.42 -43.25
N GLU A 107 27.22 -11.55 -42.65
CA GLU A 107 25.98 -11.83 -43.40
C GLU A 107 25.63 -10.65 -44.31
N PHE A 108 25.75 -9.42 -43.81
CA PHE A 108 25.48 -8.21 -44.58
C PHE A 108 26.49 -8.00 -45.72
N ASP A 109 27.77 -8.32 -45.48
CA ASP A 109 28.83 -8.29 -46.48
C ASP A 109 28.59 -9.31 -47.60
N ALA A 110 28.07 -10.50 -47.25
CA ALA A 110 27.70 -11.51 -48.22
C ALA A 110 26.52 -11.07 -49.10
N ILE A 111 25.51 -10.42 -48.52
CA ILE A 111 24.39 -9.81 -49.27
C ILE A 111 24.92 -8.72 -50.22
N GLU A 112 25.74 -7.80 -49.72
CA GLU A 112 26.31 -6.72 -50.53
C GLU A 112 27.11 -7.27 -51.73
N THR A 113 27.98 -8.24 -51.45
CA THR A 113 28.83 -8.88 -52.45
C THR A 113 28.00 -9.62 -53.50
N SER A 114 26.94 -10.31 -53.07
CA SER A 114 26.05 -11.04 -53.98
C SER A 114 25.30 -10.07 -54.91
N ILE A 115 24.76 -8.98 -54.37
CA ILE A 115 24.06 -7.94 -55.18
C ILE A 115 25.03 -7.26 -56.14
N ALA A 116 26.25 -6.90 -55.69
CA ALA A 116 27.26 -6.29 -56.53
C ALA A 116 27.73 -7.22 -57.66
N SER A 117 27.86 -8.52 -57.35
CA SER A 117 28.22 -9.55 -58.32
C SER A 117 27.12 -9.74 -59.37
N TRP A 118 25.85 -9.83 -58.94
CA TRP A 118 24.70 -9.87 -59.83
C TRP A 118 24.65 -8.64 -60.75
N ARG A 119 24.83 -7.44 -60.19
CA ARG A 119 24.83 -6.21 -60.99
C ARG A 119 25.89 -6.25 -62.09
N LYS A 120 27.13 -6.60 -61.74
CA LYS A 120 28.25 -6.65 -62.68
C LYS A 120 28.09 -7.75 -63.73
N ALA A 121 27.58 -8.92 -63.34
CA ALA A 121 27.47 -10.08 -64.21
C ALA A 121 26.22 -10.05 -65.12
N VAL A 122 25.13 -9.42 -64.66
CA VAL A 122 23.81 -9.48 -65.31
C VAL A 122 23.32 -8.11 -65.71
N VAL A 123 23.17 -7.19 -64.75
CA VAL A 123 22.51 -5.89 -64.97
C VAL A 123 23.31 -5.02 -65.94
N ASP A 124 24.59 -4.79 -65.67
CA ASP A 124 25.42 -3.90 -66.48
C ASP A 124 25.57 -4.41 -67.94
N PRO A 125 25.81 -5.71 -68.22
CA PRO A 125 25.83 -6.24 -69.57
C PRO A 125 24.48 -6.13 -70.30
N ILE A 126 23.36 -6.35 -69.61
CA ILE A 126 22.01 -6.19 -70.19
C ILE A 126 21.75 -4.74 -70.56
N VAL A 127 22.06 -3.80 -69.65
CA VAL A 127 21.92 -2.35 -69.90
C VAL A 127 22.80 -1.92 -71.06
N ALA A 128 24.06 -2.36 -71.10
CA ALA A 128 24.98 -2.04 -72.20
C ALA A 128 24.47 -2.57 -73.55
N ALA A 129 23.95 -3.79 -73.60
CA ALA A 129 23.36 -4.36 -74.81
C ALA A 129 22.09 -3.59 -75.24
N ALA A 130 21.21 -3.25 -74.30
CA ALA A 130 19.95 -2.56 -74.57
C ALA A 130 20.13 -1.13 -75.10
N ARG A 131 21.27 -0.48 -74.84
CA ARG A 131 21.64 0.84 -75.39
C ARG A 131 21.83 0.83 -76.90
N SER A 132 22.23 -0.30 -77.48
CA SER A 132 22.37 -0.41 -78.93
C SER A 132 21.00 -0.48 -79.61
N PRO A 133 20.77 0.26 -80.72
CA PRO A 133 19.51 0.20 -81.48
C PRO A 133 19.07 -1.21 -81.85
N TYR A 134 20.03 -2.12 -82.09
CA TYR A 134 19.79 -3.52 -82.48
C TYR A 134 20.10 -4.53 -81.37
N GLY A 135 20.48 -4.07 -80.16
CA GLY A 135 20.97 -4.93 -79.09
C GLY A 135 19.89 -5.56 -78.19
N LEU A 136 18.60 -5.27 -78.42
CA LEU A 136 17.51 -5.77 -77.59
C LEU A 136 17.42 -7.31 -77.57
N SER A 137 17.62 -7.97 -78.71
CA SER A 137 17.64 -9.44 -78.79
C SER A 137 18.74 -10.02 -77.90
N GLY A 138 19.96 -9.49 -77.96
CA GLY A 138 21.06 -9.94 -77.12
C GLY A 138 20.90 -9.61 -75.63
N ALA A 139 20.15 -8.55 -75.30
CA ALA A 139 19.77 -8.22 -73.92
C ALA A 139 18.71 -9.21 -73.39
N LEU A 140 17.71 -9.57 -74.21
CA LEU A 140 16.68 -10.56 -73.88
C LEU A 140 17.27 -11.96 -73.68
N THR A 141 18.17 -12.41 -74.55
CA THR A 141 18.83 -13.72 -74.39
C THR A 141 19.60 -13.82 -73.08
N ARG A 142 20.27 -12.74 -72.66
CA ARG A 142 20.97 -12.69 -71.37
C ARG A 142 19.98 -12.66 -70.21
N PHE A 143 18.94 -11.84 -70.31
CA PHE A 143 17.90 -11.73 -69.28
C PHE A 143 17.16 -13.05 -69.05
N GLN A 144 16.90 -13.84 -70.10
CA GLN A 144 16.21 -15.13 -70.03
C GLN A 144 17.13 -16.32 -69.69
N SER A 145 18.41 -16.07 -69.41
CA SER A 145 19.35 -17.15 -69.09
C SER A 145 19.19 -17.62 -67.65
N GLU A 146 19.31 -18.93 -67.43
CA GLU A 146 19.27 -19.54 -66.09
C GLU A 146 20.38 -18.98 -65.19
N ASP A 147 21.52 -18.60 -65.76
CA ASP A 147 22.62 -17.95 -65.04
C ASP A 147 22.24 -16.57 -64.51
N ALA A 148 21.40 -15.81 -65.24
CA ALA A 148 20.93 -14.51 -64.81
C ALA A 148 19.95 -14.60 -63.63
N ASP A 149 19.08 -15.60 -63.64
CA ASP A 149 18.14 -15.88 -62.55
C ASP A 149 18.90 -16.36 -61.31
N LYS A 150 19.80 -17.34 -61.44
CA LYS A 150 20.61 -17.86 -60.32
C LYS A 150 21.54 -16.81 -59.71
N ALA A 151 21.99 -15.83 -60.49
CA ALA A 151 22.92 -14.80 -60.01
C ALA A 151 22.30 -13.91 -58.92
N ILE A 152 20.97 -13.72 -58.91
CA ILE A 152 20.28 -12.92 -57.88
C ILE A 152 19.73 -13.79 -56.74
N GLU A 153 19.39 -15.05 -57.01
CA GLU A 153 18.84 -16.00 -56.02
C GLU A 153 19.67 -16.07 -54.74
N ALA A 154 21.01 -16.05 -54.83
CA ALA A 154 21.87 -16.07 -53.65
C ALA A 154 21.62 -14.87 -52.71
N ALA A 155 21.46 -13.67 -53.26
CA ALA A 155 21.14 -12.48 -52.48
C ALA A 155 19.70 -12.51 -51.97
N GLU A 156 18.74 -12.91 -52.80
CA GLU A 156 17.33 -12.98 -52.40
C GLU A 156 17.13 -13.97 -51.25
N ASN A 157 17.69 -15.17 -51.37
CA ASN A 157 17.62 -16.21 -50.34
C ASN A 157 18.28 -15.75 -49.03
N ALA A 158 19.43 -15.04 -49.11
CA ALA A 158 20.08 -14.50 -47.93
C ALA A 158 19.24 -13.42 -47.23
N ILE A 159 18.63 -12.51 -48.00
CA ILE A 159 17.76 -11.46 -47.46
C ILE A 159 16.47 -12.06 -46.88
N ASP A 160 15.89 -13.05 -47.54
CA ASP A 160 14.67 -13.72 -47.10
C ASP A 160 14.92 -14.56 -45.85
N ALA A 161 16.05 -15.27 -45.77
CA ALA A 161 16.48 -15.99 -44.56
C ALA A 161 16.66 -15.04 -43.37
N LEU A 162 17.34 -13.90 -43.58
CA LEU A 162 17.49 -12.84 -42.59
C LEU A 162 16.12 -12.33 -42.13
N THR A 163 15.23 -11.97 -43.06
CA THR A 163 13.90 -11.43 -42.77
C THR A 163 13.04 -12.44 -42.01
N ASN A 164 13.10 -13.72 -42.37
CA ASN A 164 12.34 -14.79 -41.73
C ASN A 164 12.86 -15.06 -40.31
N ALA A 165 14.17 -15.08 -40.11
CA ALA A 165 14.77 -15.21 -38.79
C ALA A 165 14.32 -14.08 -37.86
N GLU A 166 14.40 -12.82 -38.31
CA GLU A 166 13.92 -11.69 -37.50
C GLU A 166 12.41 -11.70 -37.27
N THR A 167 11.63 -12.16 -38.25
CA THR A 167 10.18 -12.33 -38.09
C THR A 167 9.85 -13.36 -37.00
N ALA A 168 10.59 -14.47 -36.96
CA ALA A 168 10.45 -15.48 -35.91
C ALA A 168 10.83 -14.92 -34.53
N SER A 169 11.93 -14.16 -34.43
CA SER A 169 12.36 -13.52 -33.19
C SER A 169 11.33 -12.50 -32.67
N VAL A 170 10.76 -11.66 -33.54
CA VAL A 170 9.69 -10.72 -33.17
C VAL A 170 8.44 -11.47 -32.70
N ALA A 171 8.06 -12.56 -33.36
CA ALA A 171 6.90 -13.35 -32.97
C ALA A 171 7.08 -14.03 -31.61
N ALA A 172 8.29 -14.55 -31.34
CA ALA A 172 8.64 -15.13 -30.05
C ALA A 172 8.55 -14.07 -28.92
N GLY A 173 9.18 -12.90 -29.12
CA GLY A 173 9.15 -11.81 -28.15
C GLY A 173 7.75 -11.27 -27.86
N SER A 174 6.85 -11.25 -28.86
CA SER A 174 5.46 -10.79 -28.67
C SER A 174 4.66 -11.72 -27.76
N ASN A 175 4.85 -13.04 -27.85
CA ASN A 175 4.21 -14.01 -26.95
C ASN A 175 4.70 -13.84 -25.51
N ASP A 176 6.01 -13.63 -25.34
CA ASP A 176 6.61 -13.38 -24.04
C ASP A 176 6.07 -12.09 -23.41
N GLN A 177 5.88 -11.04 -24.22
CA GLN A 177 5.31 -9.77 -23.77
C GLN A 177 3.86 -9.89 -23.29
N LEU A 178 3.00 -10.65 -23.98
CA LEU A 178 1.62 -10.89 -23.55
C LEU A 178 1.58 -11.62 -22.19
N SER A 179 2.46 -12.62 -22.03
CA SER A 179 2.59 -13.35 -20.77
C SER A 179 3.10 -12.44 -19.63
N ALA A 180 4.11 -11.60 -19.91
CA ALA A 180 4.65 -10.64 -18.95
C ALA A 180 3.61 -9.59 -18.54
N GLY A 181 2.83 -9.06 -19.50
CA GLY A 181 1.76 -8.09 -19.25
C GLY A 181 0.65 -8.65 -18.36
N SER A 182 0.18 -9.87 -18.64
CA SER A 182 -0.83 -10.53 -17.80
C SER A 182 -0.32 -10.80 -16.38
N SER A 183 0.96 -11.18 -16.22
CA SER A 183 1.58 -11.37 -14.92
C SER A 183 1.70 -10.07 -14.11
N ALA A 184 1.98 -8.94 -14.78
CA ALA A 184 2.04 -7.62 -14.16
C ALA A 184 0.65 -7.18 -13.67
N GLN A 185 -0.39 -7.42 -14.48
CA GLN A 185 -1.77 -7.13 -14.10
C GLN A 185 -2.22 -7.98 -12.90
N LEU A 186 -1.88 -9.27 -12.88
CA LEU A 186 -2.17 -10.15 -11.75
C LEU A 186 -1.45 -9.69 -10.47
N ALA A 187 -0.18 -9.27 -10.58
CA ALA A 187 0.57 -8.71 -9.46
C ALA A 187 -0.06 -7.41 -8.91
N LEU A 188 -0.55 -6.53 -9.80
CA LEU A 188 -1.26 -5.31 -9.41
C LEU A 188 -2.57 -5.64 -8.67
N ILE A 189 -3.41 -6.50 -9.24
CA ILE A 189 -4.68 -6.90 -8.63
C ILE A 189 -4.44 -7.59 -7.28
N GLY A 190 -3.47 -8.51 -7.21
CA GLY A 190 -3.09 -9.21 -5.99
C GLY A 190 -2.54 -8.26 -4.92
N GLY A 191 -1.73 -7.27 -5.30
CA GLY A 191 -1.22 -6.24 -4.40
C GLY A 191 -2.31 -5.33 -3.84
N ILE A 192 -3.25 -4.88 -4.69
CA ILE A 192 -4.43 -4.11 -4.26
C ILE A 192 -5.29 -4.93 -3.29
N ALA A 193 -5.57 -6.20 -3.62
CA ALA A 193 -6.34 -7.09 -2.76
C ALA A 193 -5.66 -7.28 -1.39
N ALA A 194 -4.34 -7.48 -1.37
CA ALA A 194 -3.56 -7.59 -0.13
C ALA A 194 -3.62 -6.31 0.71
N LEU A 195 -3.54 -5.13 0.10
CA LEU A 195 -3.68 -3.85 0.78
C LEU A 195 -5.08 -3.65 1.37
N VAL A 196 -6.13 -3.97 0.62
CA VAL A 196 -7.52 -3.88 1.09
C VAL A 196 -7.74 -4.82 2.29
N LEU A 197 -7.27 -6.06 2.20
CA LEU A 197 -7.37 -7.03 3.29
C LEU A 197 -6.58 -6.57 4.53
N ALA A 198 -5.34 -6.12 4.34
CA ALA A 198 -4.51 -5.63 5.44
C ALA A 198 -5.12 -4.40 6.12
N THR A 199 -5.66 -3.46 5.36
CA THR A 199 -6.30 -2.24 5.88
C THR A 199 -7.56 -2.59 6.66
N THR A 200 -8.42 -3.43 6.09
CA THR A 200 -9.69 -3.85 6.71
C THR A 200 -9.44 -4.62 8.00
N PHE A 201 -8.52 -5.59 7.96
CA PHE A 201 -8.15 -6.38 9.12
C PHE A 201 -7.51 -5.53 10.22
N SER A 202 -6.61 -4.62 9.85
CA SER A 202 -5.97 -3.71 10.81
C SER A 202 -6.96 -2.76 11.45
N GLY A 203 -7.90 -2.21 10.68
CA GLY A 203 -8.99 -1.37 11.20
C GLY A 203 -9.85 -2.11 12.21
N TRP A 204 -10.26 -3.34 11.89
CA TRP A 204 -11.00 -4.21 12.82
C TRP A 204 -10.20 -4.52 14.10
N LEU A 205 -8.91 -4.83 13.95
CA LEU A 205 -8.02 -5.15 15.07
C LEU A 205 -7.83 -3.95 16.00
N LEU A 206 -7.56 -2.76 15.46
CA LEU A 206 -7.40 -1.52 16.24
C LEU A 206 -8.72 -1.10 16.90
N ALA A 207 -9.85 -1.27 16.22
CA ALA A 207 -11.16 -1.03 16.81
C ALA A 207 -11.38 -1.91 18.06
N ARG A 208 -11.05 -3.21 17.97
CA ARG A 208 -11.20 -4.16 19.08
C ARG A 208 -10.20 -3.93 20.22
N LEU A 209 -8.94 -3.58 19.91
CA LEU A 209 -7.86 -3.48 20.91
C LEU A 209 -7.77 -2.11 21.60
N ILE A 210 -8.25 -1.05 20.94
CA ILE A 210 -8.12 0.33 21.39
C ILE A 210 -9.50 0.98 21.53
N ALA A 211 -10.27 1.08 20.44
CA ALA A 211 -11.50 1.87 20.43
C ALA A 211 -12.57 1.31 21.37
N THR A 212 -12.79 -0.01 21.39
CA THR A 212 -13.77 -0.65 22.27
C THR A 212 -13.42 -0.45 23.76
N PRO A 213 -12.21 -0.78 24.26
CA PRO A 213 -11.84 -0.53 25.66
C PRO A 213 -11.90 0.94 26.06
N ILE A 214 -11.48 1.87 25.20
CA ILE A 214 -11.59 3.31 25.48
C ILE A 214 -13.05 3.72 25.61
N ARG A 215 -13.93 3.25 24.71
CA ARG A 215 -15.37 3.51 24.78
C ARG A 215 -15.99 2.96 26.07
N SER A 216 -15.60 1.75 26.48
CA SER A 216 -16.03 1.16 27.76
C SER A 216 -15.55 1.96 28.96
N MET A 217 -14.27 2.40 28.98
CA MET A 217 -13.74 3.27 30.04
C MET A 217 -14.51 4.60 30.14
N THR A 218 -14.81 5.22 29.01
CA THR A 218 -15.61 6.46 28.96
C THR A 218 -17.03 6.24 29.50
N GLN A 219 -17.65 5.11 29.21
CA GLN A 219 -18.96 4.76 29.77
C GLN A 219 -18.91 4.52 31.28
N THR A 220 -17.92 3.79 31.77
CA THR A 220 -17.69 3.57 33.21
C THR A 220 -17.51 4.90 33.94
N MET A 221 -16.69 5.81 33.41
CA MET A 221 -16.48 7.12 34.03
C MET A 221 -17.77 7.95 34.09
N ARG A 222 -18.60 7.91 33.03
CA ARG A 222 -19.92 8.59 33.04
C ARG A 222 -20.85 8.03 34.11
N ARG A 223 -20.89 6.72 34.31
CA ARG A 223 -21.70 6.09 35.36
C ARG A 223 -21.21 6.44 36.76
N LEU A 224 -19.89 6.44 36.97
CA LEU A 224 -19.31 6.85 38.25
C LEU A 224 -19.62 8.32 38.56
N ALA A 225 -19.55 9.19 37.55
CA ALA A 225 -19.93 10.60 37.68
C ALA A 225 -21.42 10.80 37.96
N SER A 226 -22.30 9.89 37.52
CA SER A 226 -23.72 9.90 37.88
C SER A 226 -24.03 9.25 39.23
N GLY A 227 -23.01 8.90 40.03
CA GLY A 227 -23.15 8.33 41.37
C GLY A 227 -23.28 6.81 41.42
N ASP A 228 -23.25 6.11 40.28
CA ASP A 228 -23.28 4.66 40.26
C ASP A 228 -21.87 4.10 40.52
N LYS A 229 -21.65 3.60 41.73
CA LYS A 229 -20.36 3.04 42.19
C LYS A 229 -20.31 1.52 42.11
N SER A 230 -21.41 0.88 41.69
CA SER A 230 -21.47 -0.58 41.54
C SER A 230 -20.75 -1.08 40.28
N VAL A 231 -20.52 -0.18 39.32
CA VAL A 231 -19.90 -0.49 38.02
C VAL A 231 -18.48 -1.03 38.18
N GLU A 232 -18.15 -2.10 37.46
CA GLU A 232 -16.80 -2.62 37.35
C GLU A 232 -15.97 -1.78 36.37
N VAL A 233 -14.72 -1.48 36.74
CA VAL A 233 -13.80 -0.76 35.86
C VAL A 233 -13.25 -1.77 34.83
N PRO A 234 -13.51 -1.58 33.53
CA PRO A 234 -13.02 -2.50 32.52
C PRO A 234 -11.49 -2.38 32.40
N ALA A 235 -10.85 -3.38 31.80
CA ALA A 235 -9.42 -3.34 31.44
C ALA A 235 -8.42 -3.26 32.62
N VAL A 236 -8.86 -3.42 33.87
CA VAL A 236 -7.98 -3.57 35.05
C VAL A 236 -7.03 -4.76 34.86
N GLY A 237 -5.76 -4.57 35.19
CA GLY A 237 -4.71 -5.58 35.03
C GLY A 237 -4.05 -5.62 33.64
N ARG A 238 -4.51 -4.81 32.67
CA ARG A 238 -3.75 -4.60 31.42
C ARG A 238 -2.42 -3.92 31.72
N LYS A 239 -1.40 -4.26 30.91
CA LYS A 239 -0.03 -3.72 31.04
C LYS A 239 0.29 -2.58 30.06
N ASP A 240 -0.72 -2.04 29.38
CA ASP A 240 -0.58 -0.93 28.43
C ASP A 240 -1.20 0.37 28.97
N GLU A 241 -1.20 1.43 28.16
CA GLU A 241 -1.72 2.75 28.55
C GLU A 241 -3.20 2.71 28.97
N ILE A 242 -3.99 1.80 28.38
CA ILE A 242 -5.40 1.59 28.77
C ILE A 242 -5.48 0.99 30.17
N GLY A 243 -4.57 0.07 30.52
CA GLY A 243 -4.47 -0.47 31.88
C GLY A 243 -4.07 0.58 32.92
N GLN A 244 -3.19 1.52 32.56
CA GLN A 244 -2.84 2.65 33.43
C GLN A 244 -4.05 3.55 33.69
N MET A 245 -4.84 3.85 32.65
CA MET A 245 -6.11 4.56 32.80
C MET A 245 -7.11 3.79 33.67
N ALA A 246 -7.23 2.47 33.49
CA ALA A 246 -8.11 1.63 34.29
C ALA A 246 -7.72 1.66 35.78
N GLY A 247 -6.42 1.58 36.08
CA GLY A 247 -5.91 1.71 37.45
C GLY A 247 -6.26 3.06 38.10
N ALA A 248 -6.12 4.16 37.35
CA ALA A 248 -6.50 5.48 37.86
C ALA A 248 -8.01 5.60 38.14
N VAL A 249 -8.86 5.09 37.24
CA VAL A 249 -10.32 5.10 37.45
C VAL A 249 -10.74 4.19 38.61
N GLN A 250 -10.04 3.08 38.83
CA GLN A 250 -10.26 2.21 39.98
C GLN A 250 -9.99 2.93 41.30
N VAL A 251 -8.89 3.68 41.41
CA VAL A 251 -8.60 4.51 42.59
C VAL A 251 -9.67 5.58 42.80
N PHE A 252 -10.15 6.24 41.74
CA PHE A 252 -11.24 7.21 41.84
C PHE A 252 -12.55 6.57 42.35
N LYS A 253 -12.88 5.36 41.89
CA LYS A 253 -14.04 4.61 42.39
C LYS A 253 -13.89 4.30 43.88
N GLU A 254 -12.74 3.81 44.30
CA GLU A 254 -12.46 3.48 45.71
C GLU A 254 -12.55 4.72 46.60
N GLN A 255 -11.96 5.84 46.18
CA GLN A 255 -12.07 7.12 46.88
C GLN A 255 -13.52 7.62 46.98
N ALA A 256 -14.31 7.45 45.92
CA ALA A 256 -15.72 7.84 45.94
C ALA A 256 -16.55 6.97 46.89
N ILE A 257 -16.27 5.66 46.99
CA ILE A 257 -16.93 4.76 47.94
C ILE A 257 -16.54 5.12 49.38
N GLU A 258 -15.24 5.31 49.62
CA GLU A 258 -14.73 5.64 50.96
C GLU A 258 -15.28 6.98 51.45
N ARG A 259 -15.39 7.99 50.57
CA ARG A 259 -15.98 9.28 50.93
C ARG A 259 -17.43 9.15 51.41
N ASP A 260 -18.26 8.37 50.71
CA ASP A 260 -19.65 8.16 51.12
C ASP A 260 -19.76 7.38 52.42
N ARG A 261 -18.85 6.42 52.64
CA ARG A 261 -18.75 5.70 53.90
C ARG A 261 -18.42 6.67 55.04
N LEU A 262 -17.41 7.52 54.86
CA LEU A 262 -17.04 8.54 55.84
C LEU A 262 -18.17 9.55 56.09
N GLU A 263 -18.93 9.92 55.06
CA GLU A 263 -20.10 10.80 55.20
C GLU A 263 -21.23 10.12 55.99
N THR A 264 -21.48 8.83 55.74
CA THR A 264 -22.47 8.04 56.49
C THR A 264 -22.04 7.84 57.94
N ASP A 265 -20.77 7.53 58.19
CA ASP A 265 -20.19 7.36 59.53
C ASP A 265 -20.26 8.70 60.30
N ALA A 266 -19.94 9.82 59.64
CA ALA A 266 -20.03 11.15 60.22
C ALA A 266 -21.47 11.56 60.56
N GLU A 267 -22.44 11.24 59.69
CA GLU A 267 -23.85 11.52 59.96
C GLU A 267 -24.38 10.67 61.11
N THR A 268 -24.03 9.38 61.15
CA THR A 268 -24.39 8.49 62.27
C THR A 268 -23.79 8.99 63.58
N ALA A 269 -22.53 9.44 63.57
CA ALA A 269 -21.89 10.03 64.73
C ALA A 269 -22.60 11.31 65.19
N ARG A 270 -22.97 12.21 64.27
CA ARG A 270 -23.73 13.43 64.59
C ARG A 270 -25.08 13.14 65.21
N VAL A 271 -25.83 12.17 64.67
CA VAL A 271 -27.12 11.74 65.23
C VAL A 271 -26.91 11.19 66.64
N SER A 272 -25.91 10.33 66.85
CA SER A 272 -25.63 9.75 68.17
C SER A 272 -25.18 10.80 69.20
N GLU A 273 -24.41 11.80 68.78
CA GLU A 273 -23.97 12.90 69.64
C GLU A 273 -25.14 13.82 70.00
N ALA A 274 -26.03 14.10 69.04
CA ALA A 274 -27.25 14.85 69.29
C ALA A 274 -28.18 14.13 70.28
N GLU A 275 -28.36 12.82 70.14
CA GLU A 275 -29.12 12.00 71.10
C GLU A 275 -28.46 11.95 72.49
N ALA A 276 -27.13 11.86 72.55
CA ALA A 276 -26.40 11.90 73.81
C ALA A 276 -26.55 13.26 74.52
N LYS A 277 -26.43 14.36 73.78
CA LYS A 277 -26.68 15.72 74.30
C LYS A 277 -28.11 15.90 74.76
N GLN A 278 -29.10 15.39 74.00
CA GLN A 278 -30.50 15.44 74.40
C GLN A 278 -30.71 14.68 75.71
N ARG A 279 -30.19 13.44 75.83
CA ARG A 279 -30.26 12.67 77.08
C ARG A 279 -29.59 13.40 78.25
N GLN A 280 -28.44 14.02 78.02
CA GLN A 280 -27.77 14.79 79.05
C GLN A 280 -28.60 16.02 79.46
N ALA A 281 -29.16 16.75 78.51
CA ALA A 281 -30.06 17.87 78.78
C ALA A 281 -31.31 17.43 79.55
N ASP A 282 -31.92 16.30 79.19
CA ASP A 282 -33.07 15.72 79.88
C ASP A 282 -32.71 15.33 81.33
N LEU A 283 -31.52 14.74 81.54
CA LEU A 283 -31.00 14.41 82.87
C LEU A 283 -30.70 15.67 83.70
N GLU A 284 -30.11 16.70 83.10
CA GLU A 284 -29.85 17.99 83.77
C GLU A 284 -31.15 18.69 84.13
N HIS A 285 -32.16 18.66 83.25
CA HIS A 285 -33.51 19.16 83.54
C HIS A 285 -34.15 18.39 84.70
N ALA A 286 -34.10 17.05 84.70
CA ALA A 286 -34.62 16.24 85.80
C ALA A 286 -33.89 16.53 87.13
N LYS A 287 -32.55 16.64 87.11
CA LYS A 287 -31.77 17.03 88.30
C LYS A 287 -32.12 18.43 88.78
N ALA A 288 -32.35 19.38 87.88
CA ALA A 288 -32.75 20.74 88.24
C ALA A 288 -34.17 20.79 88.84
N GLU A 289 -35.09 19.95 88.34
CA GLU A 289 -36.42 19.78 88.94
C GLU A 289 -36.32 19.16 90.35
N ASP A 290 -35.53 18.10 90.52
CA ASP A 290 -35.28 17.47 91.83
C ASP A 290 -34.63 18.46 92.81
N LEU A 291 -33.64 19.24 92.36
CA LEU A 291 -33.00 20.26 93.19
C LEU A 291 -33.97 21.37 93.59
N ARG A 292 -34.83 21.84 92.68
CA ARG A 292 -35.88 22.83 93.00
C ARG A 292 -36.87 22.26 94.01
N ALA A 293 -37.29 21.01 93.85
CA ALA A 293 -38.15 20.33 94.81
C ALA A 293 -37.49 20.22 96.20
N PHE A 294 -36.19 19.89 96.24
CA PHE A 294 -35.41 19.86 97.47
C PHE A 294 -35.29 21.24 98.12
N MET A 295 -34.94 22.29 97.37
CA MET A 295 -34.87 23.65 97.89
C MET A 295 -36.22 24.14 98.42
N GLY A 296 -37.34 23.79 97.77
CA GLY A 296 -38.67 24.08 98.29
C GLY A 296 -38.96 23.41 99.65
N VAL A 297 -38.49 22.17 99.86
CA VAL A 297 -38.59 21.48 101.16
C VAL A 297 -37.68 22.10 102.21
N VAL A 298 -36.47 22.52 101.82
CA VAL A 298 -35.50 23.20 102.69
C VAL A 298 -36.05 24.55 103.13
N ASP A 299 -36.53 25.39 102.20
CA ASP A 299 -37.14 26.70 102.50
C ASP A 299 -38.34 26.54 103.44
N ALA A 300 -39.25 25.60 103.15
CA ALA A 300 -40.41 25.34 104.02
C ALA A 300 -39.99 24.85 105.43
N SER A 301 -38.88 24.12 105.54
CA SER A 301 -38.36 23.65 106.83
C SER A 301 -37.65 24.76 107.60
N PHE A 302 -36.87 25.62 106.92
CA PHE A 302 -36.21 26.77 107.52
C PHE A 302 -37.19 27.86 107.96
N ASP A 303 -38.26 28.11 107.19
CA ASP A 303 -39.31 29.08 107.55
C ASP A 303 -40.05 28.65 108.83
N ARG A 304 -40.30 27.34 108.98
CA ARG A 304 -40.86 26.76 110.21
C ARG A 304 -39.90 26.78 111.40
N LEU A 305 -38.60 26.60 111.16
CA LEU A 305 -37.58 26.71 112.20
C LEU A 305 -37.42 28.17 112.67
N SER A 306 -37.40 29.11 111.72
CA SER A 306 -37.37 30.57 111.93
C SER A 306 -38.53 31.07 112.77
N SER A 307 -39.71 30.47 112.61
CA SER A 307 -40.92 30.77 113.40
C SER A 307 -40.97 30.09 114.77
N GLY A 308 -39.90 29.39 115.20
CA GLY A 308 -39.72 28.89 116.56
C GLY A 308 -40.11 27.42 116.79
N ASP A 309 -40.45 26.67 115.73
CA ASP A 309 -40.76 25.23 115.82
C ASP A 309 -39.48 24.37 115.77
N LEU A 310 -38.92 24.05 116.94
CA LEU A 310 -37.73 23.21 117.10
C LEU A 310 -38.01 21.70 116.96
N THR A 311 -39.24 21.28 116.65
CA THR A 311 -39.60 19.86 116.54
C THR A 311 -39.52 19.30 115.12
N VAL A 312 -39.28 20.17 114.13
CA VAL A 312 -39.17 19.79 112.72
C VAL A 312 -37.95 18.88 112.48
N ARG A 313 -38.17 17.76 111.80
CA ARG A 313 -37.10 16.86 111.31
C ARG A 313 -37.22 16.69 109.81
N MET A 314 -36.10 16.85 109.11
CA MET A 314 -36.01 16.56 107.67
C MET A 314 -35.98 15.04 107.48
N ALA A 315 -37.12 14.45 107.12
CA ALA A 315 -37.26 13.01 106.91
C ALA A 315 -37.32 12.60 105.43
N GLY A 316 -37.26 13.57 104.50
CA GLY A 316 -37.23 13.30 103.06
C GLY A 316 -35.90 12.69 102.63
N LYS A 317 -35.94 11.59 101.87
CA LYS A 317 -34.73 11.01 101.27
C LYS A 317 -34.17 11.97 100.23
N VAL A 318 -32.91 12.36 100.41
CA VAL A 318 -32.12 13.09 99.40
C VAL A 318 -31.73 12.10 98.31
N ALA A 319 -31.86 12.49 97.05
CA ALA A 319 -31.39 11.66 95.93
C ALA A 319 -29.88 11.39 96.09
N PRO A 320 -29.42 10.13 95.94
CA PRO A 320 -27.99 9.84 95.96
C PRO A 320 -27.29 10.45 94.74
N GLU A 321 -26.02 10.85 94.90
CA GLU A 321 -25.16 11.41 93.84
C GLU A 321 -25.03 10.49 92.61
#